data_AF-A0A1E7EVT8-F1
#
_entry.id   AF-A0A1E7EVT8-F1
#
_cell.length_a   1.000
_cell.length_b   1.000
_cell.length_c   1.000
_cell.angle_alpha   90.00
_cell.angle_beta   90.00
_cell.angle_gamma   90.00
#
_symmetry.space_group_name_H-M   'P 1'
#
loop_
_entity.id
_entity.type
_entity.pdbx_description
1 polymer ?
#
loop_
_entity_poly.entity_id
_entity_poly.type
_entity_poly.pdbx_seq_one_letter_code
_entity_poly.pdbx_strand_id
1 'polypeptide(L)' 'NSKLVKLDWYFTTATIKTSLDHPVQGKTQLFAKQCDPRQYVQVLTNPRTHTGNRYHR' A
#
# COMPACT_ATOMS: atom_id res chain seq x y z
N ASN A 1 -7.07 13.52 -13.30
CA ASN A 1 -5.70 12.96 -13.43
C ASN A 1 -5.62 11.71 -12.57
N SER A 2 -5.92 10.53 -13.13
CA SER A 2 -5.88 9.27 -12.36
C SER A 2 -4.42 8.83 -12.23
N LYS A 3 -3.83 8.98 -11.04
CA LYS A 3 -2.45 8.58 -10.80
C LYS A 3 -2.37 7.06 -10.68
N LEU A 4 -1.42 6.45 -11.38
CA LEU A 4 -1.26 5.01 -11.44
C LEU A 4 -0.84 4.46 -10.07
N VAL A 5 -1.55 3.45 -9.59
CA VAL A 5 -1.26 2.75 -8.34
C VAL A 5 -1.08 1.27 -8.66
N LYS A 6 0.00 0.68 -8.15
CA LYS A 6 0.24 -0.77 -8.20
C LYS A 6 0.17 -1.34 -6.78
N LEU A 7 -0.56 -2.45 -6.64
CA LEU A 7 -0.70 -3.20 -5.40
C LEU A 7 -0.27 -4.65 -5.63
N ASP A 8 0.66 -5.13 -4.82
CA ASP A 8 1.06 -6.54 -4.78
C ASP A 8 0.69 -7.13 -3.40
N TRP A 9 0.16 -8.35 -3.37
CA TRP A 9 -0.15 -9.07 -2.14
C TRP A 9 0.66 -10.37 -2.07
N TYR A 10 1.44 -10.49 -0.99
CA TYR A 10 2.22 -11.67 -0.68
C TYR A 10 1.44 -12.50 0.34
N PHE A 11 0.68 -13.49 -0.15
CA PHE A 11 -0.24 -14.30 0.65
C PHE A 11 0.45 -15.03 1.81
N THR A 12 1.66 -15.56 1.61
CA THR A 12 2.36 -16.37 2.61
C THR A 12 2.90 -15.55 3.79
N THR A 13 3.21 -14.27 3.58
CA THR A 13 3.74 -13.36 4.61
C THR A 13 2.74 -12.29 5.04
N ALA A 14 1.51 -12.38 4.53
CA ALA A 14 0.46 -11.38 4.70
C ALA A 14 1.00 -9.95 4.50
N THR A 15 1.77 -9.74 3.42
CA THR A 15 2.43 -8.46 3.15
C THR A 15 1.79 -7.77 1.95
N ILE A 16 1.47 -6.48 2.09
CA ILE A 16 1.00 -5.62 1.00
C ILE A 16 2.16 -4.72 0.57
N LYS A 17 2.43 -4.67 -0.73
CA LYS A 17 3.28 -3.64 -1.32
C LYS A 17 2.40 -2.65 -2.10
N THR A 18 2.56 -1.37 -1.81
CA THR A 18 1.89 -0.28 -2.54
C THR A 18 2.95 0.57 -3.22
N SER A 19 2.86 0.68 -4.54
CA SER A 19 3.70 1.58 -5.34
C SER A 19 2.80 2.65 -5.97
N LEU A 20 3.10 3.93 -5.72
CA LEU A 20 2.28 5.04 -6.18
C LEU A 20 3.15 6.26 -6.55
N ASP A 21 2.67 7.06 -7.51
CA ASP A 21 3.23 8.38 -7.79
C ASP A 21 2.60 9.43 -6.85
N HIS A 22 3.33 9.80 -5.81
CA HIS A 22 2.89 10.79 -4.82
C HIS A 22 3.03 12.19 -5.42
N PRO A 23 2.00 13.07 -5.35
CA PRO A 23 2.05 14.40 -5.95
C PRO A 23 3.22 15.28 -5.49
N VAL A 24 3.75 15.04 -4.28
CA VAL A 24 4.85 15.83 -3.72
C VAL A 24 6.17 15.05 -3.67
N GLN A 25 6.11 13.74 -3.43
CA GLN A 25 7.32 12.92 -3.19
C GLN A 25 7.76 12.14 -4.43
N GLY A 26 6.98 12.21 -5.52
CA GLY A 26 7.21 11.40 -6.72
C GLY A 26 6.92 9.91 -6.47
N LYS A 27 7.64 9.05 -7.19
CA LYS A 27 7.44 7.60 -7.12
C LYS A 27 7.87 7.07 -5.75
N THR A 28 6.91 6.55 -4.99
CA THR A 28 7.13 5.99 -3.65
C THR A 28 6.67 4.54 -3.60
N GLN A 29 7.22 3.81 -2.62
CA GLN A 29 6.86 2.43 -2.35
C GLN A 29 6.75 2.22 -0.84
N LEU A 30 5.67 1.56 -0.42
CA LEU A 30 5.41 1.21 0.97
C LEU A 30 5.16 -0.29 1.09
N PHE A 31 5.62 -0.85 2.20
CA PHE A 31 5.32 -2.23 2.60
C PHE A 31 4.53 -2.22 3.90
N ALA A 32 3.43 -2.97 3.91
CA ALA A 32 2.64 -3.27 5.09
C ALA A 32 2.83 -4.75 5.39
N LYS A 33 3.45 -5.09 6.53
CA LYS A 33 3.70 -6.50 6.92
C LYS A 33 2.61 -6.99 7.86
N GLN A 34 2.39 -8.31 7.90
CA GLN A 34 1.45 -8.96 8.84
C GLN A 34 0.05 -8.34 8.83
N CYS A 35 -0.47 -8.04 7.63
CA CYS A 35 -1.76 -7.38 7.47
C CYS A 35 -2.91 -8.37 7.63
N ASP A 36 -3.98 -7.92 8.27
CA ASP A 36 -5.27 -8.62 8.24
C ASP A 36 -5.90 -8.52 6.84
N PRO A 37 -6.59 -9.55 6.33
CA PRO A 37 -7.31 -9.48 5.05
C PRO A 37 -8.27 -8.27 4.91
N ARG A 38 -8.89 -7.82 6.01
CA ARG A 38 -9.73 -6.61 6.03
C ARG A 38 -8.93 -5.35 5.75
N GLN A 39 -7.68 -5.27 6.23
CA GLN A 39 -6.79 -4.16 5.90
C GLN A 39 -6.47 -4.16 4.41
N TYR A 40 -6.29 -5.33 3.78
CA TYR A 40 -6.09 -5.42 2.33
C TYR A 40 -7.27 -4.84 1.55
N VAL A 41 -8.51 -5.17 1.94
CA VAL A 41 -9.72 -4.59 1.33
C VAL A 41 -9.77 -3.06 1.47
N GLN A 42 -9.37 -2.52 2.62
CA GLN A 42 -9.27 -1.08 2.82
C GLN A 42 -8.23 -0.44 1.88
N VAL A 43 -7.08 -1.11 1.67
CA VAL A 43 -6.04 -0.62 0.74
C VAL A 43 -6.52 -0.63 -0.70
N LEU A 44 -7.25 -1.66 -1.11
CA LEU A 44 -7.83 -1.75 -2.45
C LEU A 44 -8.83 -0.61 -2.70
N THR A 45 -9.60 -0.25 -1.68
CA THR A 45 -10.60 0.83 -1.78
C THR A 45 -9.95 2.21 -1.79
N ASN A 46 -8.94 2.41 -0.94
CA ASN A 46 -8.17 3.65 -0.89
C ASN A 46 -6.69 3.36 -0.60
N PRO A 47 -5.85 3.34 -1.65
CA PRO A 47 -4.43 3.00 -1.52
C PRO A 47 -3.63 3.97 -0.65
N ARG A 48 -4.10 5.22 -0.52
CA ARG A 48 -3.47 6.29 0.27
C ARG A 48 -3.86 6.26 1.75
N THR A 49 -4.65 5.28 2.18
CA THR A 49 -5.05 5.16 3.59
C THR A 49 -3.84 4.90 4.47
N HIS A 50 -3.60 5.82 5.41
CA HIS A 50 -2.63 5.61 6.49
C HIS A 50 -3.19 4.57 7.46
N THR A 51 -2.55 3.40 7.53
CA THR A 51 -2.96 2.27 8.38
C THR A 51 -2.07 2.10 9.61
N GLY A 52 -1.16 3.05 9.88
CA GLY A 52 -0.20 3.00 11.00
C GLY A 52 0.93 1.98 10.84
N ASN A 53 0.68 0.86 10.16
CA ASN A 53 1.62 -0.25 9.96
C ASN A 53 2.43 -0.16 8.66
N ARG A 54 2.43 1.01 8.00
CA ARG A 54 3.17 1.25 6.76
C ARG A 54 4.28 2.24 7.03
N TYR A 55 5.49 1.75 7.18
CA TYR A 55 6.66 2.59 7.37
C TYR A 55 7.49 2.62 6.09
N HIS A 56 7.96 3.82 5.74
CA HIS A 56 9.11 3.97 4.85
C HIS A 56 10.29 3.26 5.53
N ARG A 57 10.94 2.36 4.81
CA ARG A 57 12.24 1.83 5.18
C ARG A 57 13.26 2.30 4.17
#